data_AF-R7HUT9-F1
#
_entry.id   AF-R7HUT9-F1
#
_cell.length_a   1.000
_cell.length_b   1.000
_cell.length_c   1.000
_cell.angle_alpha   90.00
_cell.angle_beta   90.00
_cell.angle_gamma   90.00
#
_symmetry.space_group_name_H-M   'P 1'
#
loop_
_entity.id
_entity.type
_entity.pdbx_description
1 polymer ?
#
loop_
_entity_poly.entity_id
_entity_poly.type
_entity_poly.pdbx_seq_one_letter_code
_entity_poly.pdbx_strand_id
1 'polypeptide(L)'
;MTDFKDIILAVLAILIPAIVAILGYVIHRKTECIKIMESQLSDKKYHEYAGLVDMFFKILKDTKRNNVPNDNLAEQMVDLKKDILLYGSDKVFFAYNNFFDISTNYPGSLKLLMDAWLNLMLEIRQDMCGHSSKITKDDILFNLMQSRDEMNKYYASL
;
A
#
# COMPACT_ATOMS: atom_id res chain seq x y z
N MET A 1 -27.15 -32.34 -54.38
CA MET A 1 -25.96 -31.48 -54.58
C MET A 1 -25.88 -30.59 -53.35
N THR A 2 -25.07 -30.96 -52.37
CA THR A 2 -24.86 -30.12 -51.18
C THR A 2 -24.30 -28.79 -51.66
N ASP A 3 -25.00 -27.69 -51.34
CA ASP A 3 -24.62 -26.38 -51.82
C ASP A 3 -23.29 -26.00 -51.15
N PHE A 4 -22.37 -25.36 -51.88
CA PHE A 4 -21.06 -24.97 -51.34
C PHE A 4 -21.21 -24.08 -50.09
N LYS A 5 -22.33 -23.36 -50.00
CA LYS A 5 -22.76 -22.58 -48.84
C LYS A 5 -22.98 -23.44 -47.59
N ASP A 6 -23.55 -24.64 -47.71
CA ASP A 6 -23.83 -25.52 -46.58
C ASP A 6 -22.54 -26.06 -45.94
N ILE A 7 -21.53 -26.33 -46.78
CA ILE A 7 -20.20 -26.76 -46.32
C ILE A 7 -19.50 -25.61 -45.59
N ILE A 8 -19.56 -24.38 -46.13
CA ILE A 8 -19.00 -23.19 -45.47
C ILE A 8 -19.69 -22.94 -44.12
N LEU A 9 -21.02 -23.03 -44.06
CA LEU A 9 -21.79 -22.86 -42.83
C LEU A 9 -21.43 -23.93 -41.78
N ALA A 10 -21.28 -25.18 -42.18
CA ALA A 10 -20.88 -26.26 -41.28
C ALA A 10 -19.46 -26.05 -40.72
N VAL A 11 -18.52 -25.59 -41.53
CA VAL A 11 -17.14 -25.28 -41.10
C VAL A 11 -17.12 -24.09 -40.14
N LEU A 12 -17.87 -23.02 -40.42
CA LEU A 12 -17.99 -21.86 -39.54
C LEU A 12 -18.65 -22.21 -38.20
N ALA A 13 -19.67 -23.08 -38.22
CA ALA A 13 -20.36 -23.53 -37.02
C ALA A 13 -19.46 -24.29 -36.04
N ILE A 14 -18.36 -24.88 -36.51
CA ILE A 14 -17.36 -25.57 -35.67
C ILE A 14 -16.22 -24.62 -35.27
N LEU A 15 -15.74 -23.80 -36.21
CA LEU A 15 -14.63 -22.90 -35.97
C LEU A 15 -14.96 -21.79 -34.97
N ILE A 16 -16.16 -21.21 -35.05
CA ILE A 16 -16.53 -20.08 -34.18
C ILE A 16 -16.57 -20.50 -32.70
N PRO A 17 -17.27 -21.59 -32.30
CA PRO A 17 -17.25 -22.04 -30.91
C PRO A 17 -15.86 -22.44 -30.43
N ALA A 18 -15.04 -23.05 -31.29
CA ALA A 18 -13.66 -23.41 -30.94
C ALA A 18 -12.81 -22.17 -30.62
N ILE A 19 -12.90 -21.11 -31.43
CA ILE A 19 -12.19 -19.84 -31.20
C ILE A 19 -12.68 -19.17 -29.91
N VAL A 20 -14.00 -19.14 -29.69
CA VAL A 20 -14.59 -18.56 -28.47
C VAL A 20 -14.15 -19.32 -27.22
N ALA A 21 -14.10 -20.65 -27.26
CA ALA A 21 -13.62 -21.47 -26.14
C ALA A 21 -12.14 -21.21 -25.84
N ILE A 22 -11.29 -21.11 -26.87
CA ILE A 22 -9.86 -20.81 -26.70
C ILE A 22 -9.67 -19.42 -26.10
N LEU A 23 -10.36 -18.40 -26.62
CA LEU A 23 -10.28 -17.04 -26.08
C LEU A 23 -10.79 -16.96 -24.63
N GLY A 24 -11.91 -17.61 -24.33
CA GLY A 24 -12.46 -17.70 -22.98
C GLY A 24 -11.48 -18.34 -22.00
N TYR A 25 -10.82 -19.44 -22.41
CA TYR A 25 -9.80 -20.10 -21.61
C TYR A 25 -8.57 -19.21 -21.36
N VAL A 26 -8.06 -18.52 -22.40
CA VAL A 26 -6.91 -17.63 -22.26
C VAL A 26 -7.21 -16.45 -21.35
N ILE A 27 -8.38 -15.82 -21.51
CA ILE A 27 -8.81 -14.71 -20.65
C ILE A 27 -8.94 -15.19 -19.21
N HIS A 28 -9.67 -16.28 -18.98
CA HIS A 28 -9.87 -16.82 -17.63
C HIS A 28 -8.54 -17.15 -16.94
N ARG A 29 -7.62 -17.80 -17.65
CA ARG A 29 -6.30 -18.15 -17.10
C ARG A 29 -5.44 -16.92 -16.80
N LYS A 30 -5.50 -15.87 -17.63
CA LYS A 30 -4.80 -14.60 -17.35
C LYS A 30 -5.41 -13.89 -16.14
N THR A 31 -6.74 -13.84 -16.04
CA THR A 31 -7.43 -13.22 -14.91
C THR A 31 -7.12 -13.93 -13.59
N GLU A 32 -7.14 -15.26 -13.57
CA GLU A 32 -6.77 -16.04 -12.37
C GLU A 32 -5.30 -15.82 -11.97
N CYS A 33 -4.38 -15.76 -12.94
CA CYS A 33 -2.97 -15.53 -12.67
C CYS A 33 -2.73 -14.11 -12.11
N ILE A 34 -3.38 -13.09 -12.67
CA ILE A 34 -3.32 -11.72 -12.15
C ILE A 34 -3.90 -11.67 -10.73
N LYS A 35 -5.05 -12.30 -10.50
CA LYS A 35 -5.72 -12.34 -9.19
C LYS A 35 -4.85 -13.03 -8.12
N ILE A 36 -4.23 -14.16 -8.46
CA ILE A 36 -3.30 -14.86 -7.54
C ILE A 36 -2.08 -14.00 -7.26
N MET A 37 -1.51 -13.37 -8.28
CA MET A 37 -0.34 -12.51 -8.15
C MET A 37 -0.65 -11.26 -7.31
N GLU A 38 -1.80 -10.62 -7.54
CA GLU A 38 -2.32 -9.50 -6.72
C GLU A 38 -2.60 -9.94 -5.28
N SER A 39 -3.19 -11.11 -5.07
CA SER A 39 -3.43 -11.65 -3.73
C SER A 39 -2.11 -11.89 -2.99
N GLN A 40 -1.12 -12.50 -3.64
CA GLN A 40 0.19 -12.73 -3.03
C GLN A 40 0.96 -11.44 -2.80
N LEU A 41 0.87 -10.48 -3.73
CA LEU A 41 1.47 -9.16 -3.57
C LEU A 41 0.80 -8.39 -2.42
N SER A 42 -0.52 -8.47 -2.29
CA SER A 42 -1.28 -7.88 -1.20
C SER A 42 -0.92 -8.51 0.15
N ASP A 43 -0.87 -9.84 0.22
CA ASP A 43 -0.50 -10.57 1.45
C ASP A 43 0.94 -10.24 1.88
N LYS A 44 1.86 -10.14 0.91
CA LYS A 44 3.26 -9.80 1.17
C LYS A 44 3.44 -8.34 1.60
N LYS A 45 2.81 -7.40 0.89
CA LYS A 45 2.72 -5.99 1.27
C LYS A 45 2.16 -5.83 2.68
N TYR A 46 1.12 -6.58 3.03
CA TYR A 46 0.51 -6.52 4.36
C TYR A 46 1.49 -6.92 5.47
N HIS A 47 2.27 -7.98 5.24
CA HIS A 47 3.29 -8.44 6.20
C HIS A 47 4.44 -7.43 6.35
N GLU A 48 4.85 -6.78 5.27
CA GLU A 48 5.96 -5.83 5.26
C GLU A 48 5.58 -4.46 5.84
N TYR A 49 4.36 -3.96 5.55
CA TYR A 49 3.86 -2.71 6.14
C TYR A 49 3.52 -2.85 7.63
N ALA A 50 3.18 -4.05 8.11
CA ALA A 50 3.00 -4.30 9.54
C ALA A 50 4.29 -4.02 10.34
N GLY A 51 5.46 -4.37 9.78
CA GLY A 51 6.76 -4.05 10.37
C GLY A 51 7.01 -2.54 10.50
N LEU A 52 6.54 -1.76 9.51
CA LEU A 52 6.61 -0.28 9.49
C LEU A 52 5.79 0.35 10.60
N VAL A 53 4.56 -0.11 10.73
CA VAL A 53 3.62 0.35 11.74
C VAL A 53 4.11 -0.03 13.14
N ASP A 54 4.58 -1.26 13.31
CA ASP A 54 5.15 -1.74 14.58
C ASP A 54 6.40 -0.96 14.99
N MET A 55 7.31 -0.66 14.06
CA MET A 55 8.50 0.14 14.33
C MET A 55 8.12 1.55 14.81
N PHE A 56 7.16 2.20 14.14
CA PHE A 56 6.70 3.52 14.55
C PHE A 56 6.02 3.52 15.92
N PHE A 57 5.13 2.56 16.19
CA PHE A 57 4.48 2.46 17.49
C PHE A 57 5.47 2.10 18.61
N LYS A 58 6.54 1.36 18.31
CA LYS A 58 7.66 1.15 19.26
C LYS A 58 8.38 2.47 19.57
N ILE A 59 8.75 3.24 18.54
CA ILE A 59 9.39 4.56 18.73
C ILE A 59 8.49 5.48 19.58
N LEU A 60 7.19 5.58 19.25
CA LEU A 60 6.24 6.37 20.03
C LEU A 60 6.13 5.92 21.49
N LYS A 61 6.09 4.60 21.73
CA LYS A 61 6.01 4.02 23.07
C LYS A 61 7.26 4.29 23.89
N ASP A 62 8.43 4.23 23.26
CA ASP A 62 9.72 4.45 23.91
C ASP A 62 9.94 5.94 24.22
N THR A 63 9.54 6.85 23.33
CA THR A 63 9.51 8.30 23.58
C THR A 63 8.58 8.66 24.75
N LYS A 64 7.40 8.02 24.85
CA LYS A 64 6.46 8.23 25.97
C LYS A 64 7.00 7.70 27.31
N ARG A 65 7.96 6.78 27.29
CA ARG A 65 8.52 6.12 28.48
C ARG A 65 9.91 6.62 28.90
N ASN A 66 10.53 7.57 28.18
CA ASN A 66 11.91 8.03 28.42
C ASN A 66 12.96 6.89 28.41
N ASN A 67 12.76 5.85 27.60
CA ASN A 67 13.74 4.78 27.44
C ASN A 67 14.77 5.14 26.35
N VAL A 68 16.02 4.71 26.54
CA VAL A 68 17.12 4.84 25.56
C VAL A 68 16.75 4.09 24.26
N PRO A 69 17.08 4.63 23.06
CA PRO A 69 16.76 3.97 21.80
C PRO A 69 17.35 2.56 21.76
N ASN A 70 16.53 1.60 21.34
CA ASN A 70 16.87 0.19 21.23
C ASN A 70 17.91 -0.01 20.09
N ASP A 71 19.00 -0.75 20.33
CA ASP A 71 20.09 -1.01 19.36
C ASP A 71 19.60 -1.62 18.03
N ASN A 72 18.39 -2.18 18.02
CA ASN A 72 17.75 -2.83 16.88
C ASN A 72 16.99 -1.87 15.93
N LEU A 73 16.91 -0.57 16.27
CA LEU A 73 16.18 0.41 15.44
C LEU A 73 16.85 0.68 14.09
N ALA A 74 18.18 0.68 14.03
CA ALA A 74 18.91 0.91 12.80
C ALA A 74 18.74 -0.26 11.81
N GLU A 75 18.74 -1.50 12.32
CA GLU A 75 18.52 -2.71 11.53
C GLU A 75 17.08 -2.77 11.01
N GLN A 76 16.09 -2.49 11.86
CA GLN A 76 14.68 -2.37 11.46
C GLN A 76 14.48 -1.31 10.38
N MET A 77 15.19 -0.18 10.47
CA MET A 77 15.12 0.87 9.45
C MET A 77 15.70 0.44 8.10
N VAL A 78 16.78 -0.35 8.09
CA VAL A 78 17.38 -0.87 6.86
C VAL A 78 16.44 -1.87 6.20
N ASP A 79 15.84 -2.77 6.98
CA ASP A 79 14.84 -3.71 6.47
C ASP A 79 13.62 -2.96 5.90
N LEU A 80 13.19 -1.90 6.59
CA LEU A 80 12.10 -1.07 6.12
C LEU A 80 12.39 -0.39 4.78
N LYS A 81 13.59 0.16 4.62
CA LYS A 81 14.04 0.76 3.35
C LYS A 81 14.00 -0.26 2.23
N LYS A 82 14.49 -1.48 2.50
CA LYS A 82 14.50 -2.58 1.54
C LYS A 82 13.08 -2.96 1.13
N ASP A 83 12.17 -3.10 2.08
CA ASP A 83 10.79 -3.53 1.81
C ASP A 83 10.01 -2.46 1.03
N ILE A 84 10.13 -1.18 1.41
CA ILE A 84 9.50 -0.07 0.66
C ILE A 84 10.07 0.05 -0.75
N LEU A 85 11.38 -0.13 -0.92
CA LEU A 85 12.03 -0.07 -2.24
C LEU A 85 11.55 -1.20 -3.17
N LEU A 86 11.32 -2.40 -2.63
CA LEU A 86 10.96 -3.57 -3.42
C LEU A 86 9.46 -3.69 -3.67
N TYR A 87 8.62 -3.30 -2.70
CA TYR A 87 7.18 -3.60 -2.71
C TYR A 87 6.29 -2.37 -2.55
N GLY A 88 6.85 -1.23 -2.14
CA GLY A 88 6.11 0.02 -2.05
C GLY A 88 5.71 0.55 -3.42
N SER A 89 4.53 1.18 -3.52
CA SER A 89 4.26 2.03 -4.69
C SER A 89 5.12 3.29 -4.67
N ASP A 90 5.28 3.90 -5.84
CA ASP A 90 6.03 5.14 -6.00
C ASP A 90 5.60 6.21 -4.99
N LYS A 91 4.30 6.35 -4.72
CA LYS A 91 3.77 7.31 -3.75
C LYS A 91 4.25 7.04 -2.32
N VAL A 92 4.25 5.77 -1.91
CA VAL A 92 4.76 5.35 -0.60
C VAL A 92 6.26 5.61 -0.52
N PHE A 93 7.02 5.27 -1.58
CA PHE A 93 8.45 5.50 -1.66
C PHE A 93 8.80 6.99 -1.51
N PHE A 94 8.10 7.87 -2.22
CA PHE A 94 8.32 9.31 -2.10
C PHE A 94 7.91 9.87 -0.73
N ALA A 95 6.76 9.43 -0.19
CA ALA A 95 6.31 9.86 1.13
C ALA A 95 7.28 9.42 2.23
N TYR A 96 7.85 8.22 2.09
CA TYR A 96 8.86 7.70 3.00
C TYR A 96 10.14 8.53 2.98
N ASN A 97 10.68 8.80 1.79
CA ASN A 97 11.88 9.62 1.66
C ASN A 97 11.67 11.03 2.20
N ASN A 98 10.49 11.62 1.98
CA ASN A 98 10.13 12.92 2.53
C ASN A 98 10.08 12.92 4.07
N PHE A 99 9.48 11.89 4.68
CA PHE A 99 9.48 11.74 6.14
C PHE A 99 10.91 11.67 6.69
N PHE A 100 11.79 10.91 6.04
CA PHE A 100 13.18 10.78 6.46
C PHE A 100 13.99 12.06 6.27
N ASP A 101 13.82 12.73 5.15
CA ASP A 101 14.44 14.03 4.88
C ASP A 101 14.07 15.04 5.97
N ILE A 102 12.79 15.14 6.31
CA ILE A 102 12.29 16.03 7.36
C ILE A 102 12.85 15.63 8.73
N SER A 103 12.87 14.34 9.05
CA SER A 103 13.39 13.85 10.34
C SER A 103 14.88 14.16 10.55
N THR A 104 15.66 14.18 9.47
CA THR A 104 17.12 14.36 9.51
C THR A 104 17.50 15.84 9.44
N ASN A 105 16.88 16.58 8.52
CA ASN A 105 17.26 17.96 8.21
C ASN A 105 16.46 19.00 9.01
N TYR A 106 15.29 18.65 9.56
CA TYR A 106 14.42 19.56 10.32
C TYR A 106 13.94 18.98 11.66
N PRO A 107 14.83 18.44 12.52
CA PRO A 107 14.45 17.69 13.73
C PRO A 107 13.69 18.54 14.77
N GLY A 108 13.79 19.87 14.71
CA GLY A 108 13.10 20.78 15.63
C GLY A 108 11.64 21.08 15.27
N SER A 109 11.18 20.71 14.07
CA SER A 109 9.80 20.98 13.64
C SER A 109 8.91 19.75 13.80
N LEU A 110 8.43 19.55 15.03
CA LEU A 110 7.50 18.47 15.38
C LEU A 110 6.25 18.47 14.46
N LYS A 111 5.79 19.66 14.06
CA LYS A 111 4.68 19.88 13.14
C LYS A 111 4.96 19.30 11.74
N LEU A 112 6.09 19.66 11.14
CA LEU A 112 6.49 19.15 9.82
C LEU A 112 6.70 17.64 9.86
N LEU A 113 7.32 17.14 10.94
CA LEU A 113 7.54 15.72 11.16
C LEU A 113 6.21 14.95 11.25
N MET A 114 5.25 15.49 12.00
CA MET A 114 3.93 14.87 12.16
C MET A 114 3.12 14.88 10.86
N ASP A 115 3.12 15.98 10.10
CA ASP A 115 2.43 16.00 8.80
C ASP A 115 3.06 15.03 7.79
N ALA A 116 4.39 14.96 7.75
CA ALA A 116 5.11 13.99 6.92
C ALA A 116 4.79 12.54 7.32
N TRP A 117 4.69 12.27 8.62
CA TRP A 117 4.28 10.98 9.15
C TRP A 117 2.84 10.62 8.74
N LEU A 118 1.89 11.53 8.94
CA LEU A 118 0.50 11.32 8.55
C LEU A 118 0.36 11.09 7.03
N ASN A 119 1.17 11.78 6.23
CA ASN A 119 1.22 11.58 4.79
C ASN A 119 1.74 10.19 4.41
N LEU A 120 2.83 9.75 5.04
CA LEU A 120 3.37 8.40 4.84
C LEU A 120 2.33 7.33 5.18
N MET A 121 1.66 7.45 6.32
CA MET A 121 0.62 6.51 6.74
C MET A 121 -0.59 6.50 5.81
N LEU A 122 -0.97 7.66 5.28
CA LEU A 122 -2.04 7.76 4.30
C LEU A 122 -1.68 7.02 3.01
N GLU A 123 -0.49 7.25 2.47
CA GLU A 123 -0.05 6.60 1.23
C GLU A 123 0.09 5.08 1.41
N ILE A 124 0.64 4.61 2.53
CA ILE A 124 0.71 3.18 2.85
C ILE A 124 -0.70 2.58 2.88
N ARG A 125 -1.65 3.25 3.54
CA ARG A 125 -3.03 2.78 3.61
C ARG A 125 -3.70 2.74 2.24
N GLN A 126 -3.46 3.76 1.41
CA GLN A 126 -3.97 3.79 0.04
C GLN A 126 -3.36 2.66 -0.79
N ASP A 127 -2.06 2.42 -0.68
CA ASP A 127 -1.38 1.32 -1.37
C ASP A 127 -1.93 -0.06 -0.96
N MET A 128 -2.15 -0.27 0.34
CA MET A 128 -2.71 -1.52 0.87
C MET A 128 -4.16 -1.75 0.46
N CYS A 129 -4.96 -0.69 0.35
CA CYS A 129 -6.39 -0.79 0.04
C CYS A 129 -6.69 -0.59 -1.47
N GLY A 130 -5.69 -0.68 -2.35
CA GLY A 130 -5.89 -0.47 -3.79
C GLY A 130 -6.52 0.88 -4.13
N HIS A 131 -6.13 1.93 -3.40
CA HIS A 131 -6.65 3.29 -3.49
C HIS A 131 -8.16 3.47 -3.21
N SER A 132 -8.80 2.49 -2.56
CA SER A 132 -10.23 2.53 -2.20
C SER A 132 -10.51 3.09 -0.80
N SER A 133 -9.47 3.32 0.00
CA SER A 133 -9.61 3.80 1.37
C SER A 133 -10.13 5.24 1.39
N LYS A 134 -11.15 5.49 2.23
CA LYS A 134 -11.70 6.85 2.46
C LYS A 134 -11.07 7.57 3.66
N ILE A 135 -10.14 6.91 4.35
CA ILE A 135 -9.49 7.46 5.54
C ILE A 135 -8.59 8.62 5.16
N THR A 136 -8.71 9.68 5.94
CA THR A 136 -7.98 10.95 5.78
C THR A 136 -6.83 11.05 6.78
N LYS A 137 -5.96 12.07 6.61
CA LYS A 137 -4.94 12.39 7.62
C LYS A 137 -5.56 12.68 8.98
N ASP A 138 -6.70 13.35 9.01
CA ASP A 138 -7.41 13.71 10.24
C ASP A 138 -7.93 12.46 10.96
N ASP A 139 -8.44 11.47 10.22
CA ASP A 139 -8.87 10.19 10.80
C ASP A 139 -7.70 9.42 11.42
N ILE A 140 -6.54 9.43 10.77
CA ILE A 140 -5.31 8.82 11.29
C ILE A 140 -4.84 9.57 12.53
N LEU A 141 -4.85 10.90 12.50
CA LEU A 141 -4.47 11.73 13.64
C LEU A 141 -5.42 11.52 14.83
N PHE A 142 -6.74 11.42 14.57
CA PHE A 142 -7.73 11.10 15.58
C PHE A 142 -7.49 9.73 16.20
N ASN A 143 -7.15 8.73 15.39
CA ASN A 143 -6.81 7.40 15.88
C ASN A 143 -5.57 7.41 16.80
N LEU A 144 -4.58 8.26 16.47
CA LEU A 144 -3.36 8.39 17.24
C LEU A 144 -3.59 9.10 18.59
N MET A 145 -4.31 10.23 18.57
CA MET A 145 -4.53 11.06 19.76
C MET A 145 -5.69 10.57 20.63
N GLN A 146 -6.64 9.84 20.05
CA GLN A 146 -7.84 9.32 20.72
C GLN A 146 -8.71 10.40 21.41
N SER A 147 -8.48 11.67 21.10
CA SER A 147 -9.16 12.83 21.70
C SER A 147 -9.31 13.96 20.68
N ARG A 148 -10.56 14.42 20.49
CA ARG A 148 -10.84 15.58 19.62
C ARG A 148 -10.27 16.87 20.21
N ASP A 149 -10.22 16.99 21.53
CA ASP A 149 -9.69 18.18 22.19
C ASP A 149 -8.18 18.30 22.00
N GLU A 150 -7.44 17.19 22.07
CA GLU A 150 -6.00 17.18 21.80
C GLU A 150 -5.70 17.45 20.34
N MET A 151 -6.48 16.88 19.44
CA MET A 151 -6.39 17.15 18.00
C MET A 151 -6.65 18.64 17.70
N ASN A 152 -7.69 19.24 18.28
CA ASN A 152 -7.98 20.65 18.11
C ASN A 152 -6.87 21.54 18.67
N LYS A 153 -6.28 21.18 19.82
CA LYS A 153 -5.10 21.88 20.36
C LYS A 153 -3.90 21.77 19.43
N TYR A 154 -3.69 20.61 18.82
CA TYR A 154 -2.64 20.42 17.82
C TYR A 154 -2.86 21.32 16.60
N TYR A 155 -4.08 21.37 16.03
CA TYR A 155 -4.39 22.30 14.93
C TYR A 155 -4.29 23.77 15.34
N ALA A 156 -4.64 24.12 16.58
CA ALA A 156 -4.52 25.49 17.08
C ALA A 156 -3.07 25.91 17.36
N SER A 157 -2.15 24.93 17.48
CA SER A 157 -0.71 25.18 17.62
C SER A 157 0.03 25.27 16.28
N LEU A 158 -0.68 25.11 15.16
CA LEU A 158 -0.17 25.28 13.79
C LEU A 158 0.01 26.77 13.45
#